data_AF-A0A8G0PI61-F1
#
_entry.id   AF-A0A8G0PI61-F1
#
_cell.length_a   1.000
_cell.length_b   1.000
_cell.length_c   1.000
_cell.angle_alpha   90.00
_cell.angle_beta   90.00
_cell.angle_gamma   90.00
#
_symmetry.space_group_name_H-M   'P 1'
#
loop_
_entity.id
_entity.type
_entity.pdbx_description
1 polymer ?
#
loop_
_entity_poly.entity_id
_entity_poly.type
_entity_poly.pdbx_seq_one_letter_code
_entity_poly.pdbx_strand_id
1 'polypeptide(L)'
;MLLERMNEKCDPMTFYHRVRPFLAGSKNMGAAGLPRGLFYDEGDGEGQWRQLQGGSNGQSCLIQLLDVVLGIEHGSNCVADQKTFHHEAREYMPGPHRQFLLHVAEACIIRELAMLPEGEAASAEHHRLRSAYLAAVDQLCEFRSIHIQIVTRYIILPSKRKLKDGSRQNLASPTPFGMENAANDTIIGTGGTRLISFLKETGDETFNAMKLDNSESQ
;
A
#
# COMPACT_ATOMS: atom_id res chain seq x y z
N MET A 1 -9.40 12.61 11.62
CA MET A 1 -9.05 12.85 10.19
C MET A 1 -10.24 12.62 9.26
N LEU A 2 -10.24 13.16 8.03
CA LEU A 2 -11.32 12.92 7.03
C LEU A 2 -11.54 11.44 6.73
N LEU A 3 -10.47 10.64 6.77
CA LEU A 3 -10.49 9.22 6.41
C LEU A 3 -11.43 8.39 7.32
N GLU A 4 -11.58 8.77 8.59
CA GLU A 4 -12.43 8.05 9.55
C GLU A 4 -13.92 8.12 9.21
N ARG A 5 -14.33 9.15 8.46
CA ARG A 5 -15.72 9.41 8.04
C ARG A 5 -16.21 8.46 6.95
N MET A 6 -15.37 7.55 6.46
CA MET A 6 -15.74 6.57 5.43
C MET A 6 -16.96 5.73 5.84
N ASN A 7 -17.11 5.45 7.13
CA ASN A 7 -18.26 4.71 7.69
C ASN A 7 -19.60 5.45 7.60
N GLU A 8 -19.61 6.76 7.37
CA GLU A 8 -20.85 7.53 7.20
C GLU A 8 -21.60 7.15 5.92
N LYS A 9 -20.87 6.72 4.87
CA LYS A 9 -21.42 6.49 3.52
C LYS A 9 -21.01 5.15 2.90
N CYS A 10 -20.23 4.33 3.59
CA CYS A 10 -19.77 3.03 3.11
C CYS A 10 -20.05 1.94 4.16
N ASP A 11 -20.96 1.01 3.85
CA ASP A 11 -21.20 -0.16 4.70
C ASP A 11 -20.10 -1.22 4.48
N PRO A 12 -19.44 -1.73 5.54
CA PRO A 12 -18.35 -2.70 5.41
C PRO A 12 -18.72 -4.01 4.69
N MET A 13 -19.91 -4.57 4.95
CA MET A 13 -20.32 -5.83 4.33
C MET A 13 -20.62 -5.63 2.85
N THR A 14 -21.28 -4.52 2.51
CA THR A 14 -21.55 -4.12 1.13
C THR A 14 -20.26 -3.88 0.37
N PHE A 15 -19.30 -3.13 0.94
CA PHE A 15 -18.00 -2.91 0.32
C PHE A 15 -17.29 -4.24 0.05
N TYR A 16 -17.15 -5.10 1.05
CA TYR A 16 -16.40 -6.34 0.93
C TYR A 16 -17.02 -7.33 -0.07
N HIS A 17 -18.34 -7.54 -0.03
CA HIS A 17 -18.98 -8.58 -0.83
C HIS A 17 -19.49 -8.09 -2.18
N ARG A 18 -19.83 -6.81 -2.31
CA ARG A 18 -20.48 -6.27 -3.53
C ARG A 18 -19.61 -5.30 -4.31
N VAL A 19 -18.67 -4.59 -3.69
CA VAL A 19 -17.82 -3.61 -4.39
C VAL A 19 -16.45 -4.20 -4.69
N ARG A 20 -15.76 -4.69 -3.67
CA ARG A 20 -14.39 -5.23 -3.74
C ARG A 20 -14.17 -6.28 -4.83
N PRO A 21 -15.11 -7.19 -5.17
CA PRO A 21 -14.93 -8.12 -6.28
C PRO A 21 -14.67 -7.45 -7.64
N PHE A 22 -15.28 -6.29 -7.88
CA PHE A 22 -15.08 -5.54 -9.12
C PHE A 22 -13.75 -4.75 -9.14
N LEU A 23 -13.11 -4.60 -7.98
CA LEU A 23 -11.80 -3.94 -7.85
C LEU A 23 -10.64 -4.93 -7.90
N ALA A 24 -10.92 -6.24 -7.85
CA ALA A 24 -9.90 -7.26 -7.95
C ALA A 24 -9.35 -7.37 -9.38
N GLY A 25 -8.03 -7.51 -9.49
CA GLY A 25 -7.36 -7.76 -10.76
C GLY A 25 -7.27 -9.24 -11.08
N SER A 26 -6.46 -9.57 -12.08
CA SER A 26 -6.20 -10.93 -12.54
C SER A 26 -4.81 -11.46 -12.13
N LYS A 27 -3.93 -10.60 -11.60
CA LYS A 27 -2.61 -10.98 -11.08
C LYS A 27 -2.74 -11.82 -9.80
N ASN A 28 -2.00 -12.94 -9.75
CA ASN A 28 -2.00 -13.89 -8.63
C ASN A 28 -3.37 -14.52 -8.30
N MET A 29 -4.31 -14.55 -9.26
CA MET A 29 -5.67 -15.09 -9.08
C MET A 29 -5.82 -16.55 -9.54
N GLY A 30 -4.75 -17.35 -9.48
CA GLY A 30 -4.77 -18.76 -9.88
C GLY A 30 -5.80 -19.60 -9.11
N ALA A 31 -5.88 -19.39 -7.79
CA ALA A 31 -6.88 -20.07 -6.95
C ALA A 31 -8.33 -19.72 -7.33
N ALA A 32 -8.56 -18.51 -7.86
CA ALA A 32 -9.87 -18.04 -8.32
C ALA A 32 -10.18 -18.43 -9.77
N GLY A 33 -9.37 -19.32 -10.38
CA GLY A 33 -9.57 -19.81 -11.74
C GLY A 33 -8.93 -18.96 -12.85
N LEU A 34 -8.07 -18.00 -12.50
CA LEU A 34 -7.35 -17.13 -13.45
C LEU A 34 -5.82 -17.36 -13.40
N PRO A 35 -5.31 -18.59 -13.63
CA PRO A 35 -3.88 -18.89 -13.50
C PRO A 35 -3.00 -18.11 -14.49
N ARG A 36 -3.53 -17.75 -15.66
CA ARG A 36 -2.85 -16.93 -16.68
C ARG A 36 -3.36 -15.48 -16.74
N GLY A 37 -4.22 -15.08 -15.80
CA GLY A 37 -4.93 -13.81 -15.85
C GLY A 37 -6.03 -13.81 -16.91
N LEU A 38 -6.16 -12.70 -17.67
CA LEU A 38 -7.17 -12.52 -18.70
C LEU A 38 -6.53 -12.52 -20.09
N PHE A 39 -7.21 -13.12 -21.06
CA PHE A 39 -6.83 -13.01 -22.46
C PHE A 39 -7.38 -11.72 -23.04
N TYR A 40 -6.50 -10.86 -23.55
CA TYR A 40 -6.85 -9.64 -24.27
C TYR A 40 -6.76 -9.96 -25.76
N ASP A 41 -7.94 -10.08 -26.37
CA ASP A 41 -8.11 -10.32 -27.80
C ASP A 41 -7.84 -9.03 -28.58
N GLU A 42 -6.94 -9.09 -29.56
CA GLU A 42 -6.58 -7.97 -30.44
C GLU A 42 -7.22 -8.08 -31.83
N GLY A 43 -7.99 -9.14 -32.08
CA GLY A 43 -8.57 -9.47 -33.37
C GLY A 43 -7.69 -10.41 -34.20
N ASP A 44 -8.25 -10.94 -35.28
CA ASP A 44 -7.54 -11.78 -36.27
C ASP A 44 -6.85 -13.03 -35.71
N GLY A 45 -7.32 -13.53 -34.56
CA GLY A 45 -6.74 -14.69 -33.87
C GLY A 45 -5.50 -14.37 -33.03
N GLU A 46 -5.13 -13.09 -32.95
CA GLU A 46 -4.02 -12.59 -32.16
C GLU A 46 -4.49 -12.07 -30.80
N GLY A 47 -3.64 -12.20 -29.79
CA GLY A 47 -3.92 -11.69 -28.45
C GLY A 47 -2.96 -12.23 -27.42
N GLN A 48 -3.13 -11.77 -26.18
CA GLN A 48 -2.18 -12.06 -25.12
C GLN A 48 -2.82 -12.25 -23.75
N TRP A 49 -2.33 -13.26 -23.04
CA TRP A 49 -2.66 -13.47 -21.64
C TRP A 49 -1.91 -12.45 -20.78
N ARG A 50 -2.65 -11.68 -19.98
CA ARG A 50 -2.07 -10.68 -19.08
C ARG A 50 -2.62 -10.83 -17.66
N GLN A 51 -1.70 -10.72 -16.72
CA GLN A 51 -1.97 -10.61 -15.30
C GLN A 51 -1.82 -9.15 -14.87
N LEU A 52 -2.93 -8.51 -14.53
CA LEU A 52 -2.95 -7.11 -14.08
C LEU A 52 -3.40 -7.02 -12.63
N GLN A 53 -2.78 -6.13 -11.87
CA GLN A 53 -3.18 -5.85 -10.49
C GLN A 53 -4.58 -5.24 -10.45
N GLY A 54 -5.29 -5.48 -9.34
CA GLY A 54 -6.53 -4.77 -9.06
C GLY A 54 -6.27 -3.34 -8.57
N GLY A 55 -7.36 -2.60 -8.38
CA GLY A 55 -7.29 -1.26 -7.82
C GLY A 55 -6.82 -1.29 -6.36
N SER A 56 -5.86 -0.45 -6.01
CA SER A 56 -5.40 -0.32 -4.61
C SER A 56 -4.92 1.10 -4.30
N ASN A 57 -4.96 1.47 -3.01
CA ASN A 57 -4.46 2.78 -2.55
C ASN A 57 -2.96 2.97 -2.83
N GLY A 58 -2.19 1.90 -3.04
CA GLY A 58 -0.77 2.00 -3.43
C GLY A 58 -0.56 2.66 -4.79
N GLN A 59 -1.59 2.72 -5.64
CA GLN A 59 -1.57 3.42 -6.93
C GLN A 59 -1.84 4.93 -6.78
N SER A 60 -2.09 5.43 -5.56
CA SER A 60 -2.20 6.86 -5.28
C SER A 60 -0.84 7.54 -5.37
N CYS A 61 -0.68 8.43 -6.35
CA CYS A 61 0.50 9.27 -6.47
C CYS A 61 0.72 10.15 -5.23
N LEU A 62 -0.36 10.62 -4.59
CA LEU A 62 -0.26 11.48 -3.42
C LEU A 62 0.35 10.76 -2.22
N ILE A 63 -0.06 9.51 -1.96
CA ILE A 63 0.47 8.72 -0.84
C ILE A 63 1.96 8.48 -1.06
N GLN A 64 2.35 8.03 -2.26
CA GLN A 64 3.77 7.82 -2.57
C GLN A 64 4.58 9.11 -2.59
N LEU A 65 3.99 10.25 -2.94
CA LEU A 65 4.67 11.55 -2.89
C LEU A 65 5.05 11.91 -1.46
N LEU A 66 4.16 11.69 -0.49
CA LEU A 66 4.45 11.96 0.92
C LEU A 66 5.63 11.11 1.41
N ASP A 67 5.68 9.83 1.00
CA ASP A 67 6.81 8.96 1.31
C ASP A 67 8.12 9.48 0.73
N VAL A 68 8.11 9.82 -0.56
CA VAL A 68 9.29 10.35 -1.26
C VAL A 68 9.79 11.66 -0.63
N VAL A 69 8.88 12.60 -0.37
CA VAL A 69 9.24 13.92 0.20
C VAL A 69 9.79 13.80 1.62
N LEU A 70 9.31 12.82 2.39
CA LEU A 70 9.78 12.55 3.76
C LEU A 70 10.95 11.57 3.79
N GLY A 71 11.49 11.14 2.63
CA GLY A 71 12.61 10.20 2.57
C GLY A 71 12.29 8.83 3.18
N ILE A 72 11.03 8.38 3.07
CA ILE A 72 10.60 7.05 3.53
C ILE A 72 10.82 6.06 2.39
N GLU A 73 11.73 5.12 2.62
CA GLU A 73 12.03 4.06 1.66
C GLU A 73 11.24 2.80 1.97
N HIS A 74 10.65 2.21 0.92
CA HIS A 74 9.84 1.00 1.02
C HIS A 74 10.52 -0.16 0.32
N GLY A 75 10.79 -1.24 1.05
CA GLY A 75 11.40 -2.46 0.53
C GLY A 75 12.88 -2.65 0.86
N SER A 76 13.33 -2.13 2.00
CA SER A 76 14.68 -2.37 2.55
C SER A 76 15.01 -3.86 2.75
N ASN A 77 13.99 -4.72 2.85
CA ASN A 77 14.12 -6.18 2.96
C ASN A 77 14.02 -6.94 1.61
N CYS A 78 13.90 -6.23 0.49
CA CYS A 78 13.77 -6.85 -0.82
C CYS A 78 15.13 -7.36 -1.31
N VAL A 79 15.16 -8.56 -1.89
CA VAL A 79 16.37 -9.05 -2.58
C VAL A 79 16.70 -8.09 -3.72
N ALA A 80 17.98 -7.72 -3.86
CA ALA A 80 18.45 -6.96 -5.01
C ALA A 80 17.90 -7.59 -6.31
N ASP A 81 17.30 -6.77 -7.17
CA ASP A 81 16.55 -7.10 -8.41
C ASP A 81 15.04 -7.35 -8.30
N GLN A 82 14.44 -7.44 -7.11
CA GLN A 82 12.97 -7.51 -7.01
C GLN A 82 12.33 -6.12 -6.92
N LYS A 83 11.46 -5.80 -7.88
CA LYS A 83 10.62 -4.59 -7.82
C LYS A 83 9.69 -4.67 -6.63
N THR A 84 9.74 -3.66 -5.77
CA THR A 84 8.82 -3.53 -4.63
C THR A 84 7.40 -3.28 -5.12
N PHE A 85 6.40 -3.58 -4.29
CA PHE A 85 5.00 -3.31 -4.65
C PHE A 85 4.76 -1.84 -5.02
N HIS A 86 5.40 -0.90 -4.33
CA HIS A 86 5.29 0.53 -4.62
C HIS A 86 5.81 0.87 -6.03
N HIS A 87 6.92 0.26 -6.45
CA HIS A 87 7.46 0.40 -7.80
C HIS A 87 6.51 -0.19 -8.85
N GLU A 88 5.96 -1.38 -8.61
CA GLU A 88 4.96 -1.94 -9.52
C GLU A 88 3.70 -1.06 -9.61
N ALA A 89 3.24 -0.50 -8.48
CA ALA A 89 2.05 0.34 -8.43
C ALA A 89 2.21 1.66 -9.22
N ARG A 90 3.44 2.17 -9.39
CA ARG A 90 3.73 3.34 -10.24
C ARG A 90 3.41 3.09 -11.71
N GLU A 91 3.52 1.85 -12.18
CA GLU A 91 3.15 1.49 -13.57
C GLU A 91 1.65 1.63 -13.84
N TYR A 92 0.83 1.71 -12.79
CA TYR A 92 -0.61 1.94 -12.87
C TYR A 92 -0.98 3.42 -12.67
N MET A 93 0.00 4.31 -12.51
CA MET A 93 -0.22 5.76 -12.41
C MET A 93 -0.21 6.41 -13.80
N PRO A 94 -0.94 7.52 -14.01
CA PRO A 94 -0.79 8.34 -15.20
C PRO A 94 0.68 8.77 -15.41
N GLY A 95 1.14 8.74 -16.67
CA GLY A 95 2.53 9.02 -17.03
C GLY A 95 3.12 10.29 -16.38
N PRO A 96 2.44 11.46 -16.46
CA PRO A 96 2.93 12.69 -15.84
C PRO A 96 3.07 12.59 -14.31
N HIS A 97 2.19 11.88 -13.63
CA HIS A 97 2.26 11.69 -12.17
C HIS A 97 3.45 10.81 -11.78
N ARG A 98 3.69 9.74 -12.54
CA ARG A 98 4.87 8.88 -12.34
C ARG A 98 6.16 9.66 -12.57
N GLN A 99 6.24 10.46 -13.64
CA GLN A 99 7.42 11.26 -13.94
C GLN A 99 7.67 12.31 -12.86
N PHE A 100 6.62 12.94 -12.34
CA PHE A 100 6.72 13.85 -11.21
C PHE A 100 7.30 13.18 -9.96
N LEU A 101 6.82 11.97 -9.59
CA LEU A 101 7.38 11.23 -8.46
C LEU A 101 8.87 10.92 -8.61
N LEU A 102 9.30 10.52 -9.82
CA LEU A 102 10.72 10.24 -10.10
C LEU A 102 11.57 11.51 -9.94
N HIS A 103 11.10 12.63 -10.48
CA HIS A 103 11.81 13.90 -10.37
C HIS A 103 11.94 14.38 -8.91
N VAL A 104 10.87 14.26 -8.12
CA VAL A 104 10.90 14.61 -6.70
C VAL A 104 11.85 13.68 -5.95
N ALA A 105 11.87 12.38 -6.26
CA ALA A 105 12.78 11.42 -5.62
C ALA A 105 14.26 11.73 -5.88
N GLU A 106 14.60 12.27 -7.05
CA GLU A 106 15.97 12.68 -7.38
C GLU A 106 16.38 13.99 -6.70
N ALA A 107 15.43 14.88 -6.42
CA ALA A 107 15.71 16.24 -5.96
C ALA A 107 15.48 16.47 -4.45
N CYS A 108 14.72 15.61 -3.77
CA CYS A 108 14.28 15.86 -2.41
C CYS A 108 15.35 15.48 -1.37
N ILE A 109 15.76 16.48 -0.58
CA ILE A 109 16.77 16.34 0.49
C ILE A 109 16.21 16.69 1.89
N ILE A 110 14.88 16.75 2.04
CA ILE A 110 14.24 17.27 3.26
C ILE A 110 14.61 16.43 4.48
N ARG A 111 14.52 15.10 4.39
CA ARG A 111 14.93 14.21 5.49
C ARG A 111 16.39 14.41 5.85
N GLU A 112 17.28 14.42 4.87
CA GLU A 112 18.72 14.58 5.08
C GLU A 112 19.03 15.86 5.85
N LEU A 113 18.47 17.00 5.41
CA LEU A 113 18.63 18.29 6.08
C LEU A 113 18.03 18.30 7.50
N ALA A 114 16.84 17.74 7.68
CA ALA A 114 16.18 17.69 8.98
C ALA A 114 16.92 16.78 9.99
N MET A 115 17.57 15.72 9.50
CA MET A 115 18.21 14.68 10.32
C MET A 115 19.72 14.87 10.50
N LEU A 116 20.31 15.96 10.01
CA LEU A 116 21.71 16.32 10.28
C LEU A 116 22.01 16.35 11.80
N PRO A 117 23.13 15.77 12.29
CA PRO A 117 23.46 15.78 13.73
C PRO A 117 23.39 17.19 14.33
N GLU A 118 22.79 17.31 15.52
CA GLU A 118 22.82 18.56 16.28
C GLU A 118 24.20 18.71 16.94
N GLY A 119 24.98 19.68 16.50
CA GLY A 119 26.14 20.17 17.26
C GLY A 119 25.73 21.29 18.22
N GLU A 120 26.67 21.78 19.03
CA GLU A 120 26.46 22.88 20.00
C GLU A 120 25.97 24.20 19.36
N ALA A 121 25.99 24.31 18.02
CA ALA A 121 25.60 25.49 17.25
C ALA A 121 24.47 25.23 16.24
N ALA A 122 23.60 24.24 16.45
CA ALA A 122 22.43 24.04 15.60
C ALA A 122 21.58 25.33 15.58
N SER A 123 21.28 25.83 14.37
CA SER A 123 20.54 27.08 14.22
C SER A 123 19.08 26.90 14.66
N ALA A 124 18.44 27.99 15.10
CA ALA A 124 17.02 27.97 15.41
C ALA A 124 16.18 27.53 14.18
N GLU A 125 16.65 27.83 12.98
CA GLU A 125 16.08 27.40 11.70
C GLU A 125 16.12 25.87 11.56
N HIS A 126 17.25 25.23 11.87
CA HIS A 126 17.40 23.78 11.80
C HIS A 126 16.45 23.09 12.79
N HIS A 127 16.38 23.55 14.04
CA HIS A 127 15.43 22.99 15.00
C HIS A 127 13.98 23.10 14.51
N ARG A 128 13.59 24.25 13.94
CA ARG A 128 12.25 24.40 13.35
C ARG A 128 12.00 23.44 12.18
N LEU A 129 12.98 23.25 11.29
CA LEU A 129 12.90 22.30 10.19
C LEU A 129 12.72 20.87 10.71
N ARG A 130 13.55 20.45 11.67
CA ARG A 130 13.45 19.14 12.31
C ARG A 130 12.09 18.93 12.97
N SER A 131 11.62 19.88 13.76
CA SER A 131 10.31 19.78 14.41
C SER A 131 9.17 19.66 13.39
N ALA A 132 9.21 20.44 12.30
CA ALA A 132 8.21 20.36 11.24
C ALA A 132 8.25 19.02 10.49
N TYR A 133 9.46 18.52 10.18
CA TYR A 133 9.66 17.21 9.57
C TYR A 133 9.11 16.09 10.46
N LEU A 134 9.51 16.03 11.74
CA LEU A 134 9.05 15.01 12.67
C LEU A 134 7.53 15.05 12.86
N ALA A 135 6.93 16.24 12.95
CA ALA A 135 5.47 16.38 13.00
C ALA A 135 4.79 15.85 11.73
N ALA A 136 5.37 16.08 10.55
CA ALA A 136 4.83 15.55 9.29
C ALA A 136 4.91 14.01 9.22
N VAL A 137 6.03 13.42 9.65
CA VAL A 137 6.20 11.96 9.72
C VAL A 137 5.22 11.35 10.73
N ASP A 138 5.04 11.96 11.90
CA ASP A 138 4.08 11.54 12.92
C ASP A 138 2.63 11.56 12.40
N GLN A 139 2.24 12.61 11.67
CA GLN A 139 0.93 12.68 11.03
C GLN A 139 0.73 11.61 9.95
N LEU A 140 1.79 11.23 9.23
CA LEU A 140 1.74 10.12 8.28
C LEU A 140 1.63 8.75 9.00
N CYS A 141 2.30 8.58 10.15
CA CYS A 141 2.10 7.42 11.03
C CYS A 141 0.63 7.32 11.50
N GLU A 142 0.04 8.42 11.95
CA GLU A 142 -1.37 8.47 12.37
C GLU A 142 -2.31 8.10 11.22
N PHE A 143 -2.09 8.66 10.03
CA PHE A 143 -2.82 8.32 8.82
C PHE A 143 -2.76 6.81 8.51
N ARG A 144 -1.56 6.21 8.57
CA ARG A 144 -1.35 4.77 8.32
C ARG A 144 -2.03 3.90 9.39
N SER A 145 -1.99 4.32 10.65
CA SER A 145 -2.72 3.66 11.75
C SER A 145 -4.23 3.64 11.50
N ILE A 146 -4.81 4.78 11.12
CA ILE A 146 -6.24 4.87 10.76
C ILE A 146 -6.55 3.99 9.54
N HIS A 147 -5.66 3.95 8.53
CA HIS A 147 -5.84 3.08 7.37
C HIS A 147 -5.85 1.59 7.74
N ILE A 148 -4.99 1.15 8.68
CA ILE A 148 -5.01 -0.23 9.22
C ILE A 148 -6.34 -0.53 9.92
N GLN A 149 -6.88 0.42 10.71
CA GLN A 149 -8.18 0.25 11.36
C GLN A 149 -9.31 0.11 10.34
N ILE A 150 -9.27 0.91 9.26
CA ILE A 150 -10.21 0.81 8.15
C ILE A 150 -10.11 -0.55 7.46
N VAL A 151 -8.91 -0.98 7.11
CA VAL A 151 -8.70 -2.30 6.48
C VAL A 151 -9.22 -3.41 7.38
N THR A 152 -8.99 -3.30 8.69
CA THR A 152 -9.54 -4.26 9.66
C THR A 152 -11.07 -4.29 9.62
N ARG A 153 -11.71 -3.12 9.64
CA ARG A 153 -13.18 -3.00 9.64
C ARG A 153 -13.83 -3.42 8.32
N TYR A 154 -13.20 -3.13 7.18
CA TYR A 154 -13.80 -3.30 5.84
C TYR A 154 -13.35 -4.55 5.11
N ILE A 155 -12.25 -5.18 5.53
CA ILE A 155 -11.71 -6.39 4.90
C ILE A 155 -11.68 -7.55 5.89
N ILE A 156 -10.97 -7.40 7.01
CA ILE A 156 -10.70 -8.53 7.92
C ILE A 156 -11.96 -8.98 8.66
N LEU A 157 -12.75 -8.06 9.20
CA LEU A 157 -13.97 -8.41 9.92
C LEU A 157 -15.04 -8.99 8.96
N PRO A 158 -15.31 -8.40 7.78
CA PRO A 158 -16.24 -9.00 6.81
C PRO A 158 -15.77 -10.35 6.26
N SER A 159 -14.46 -10.57 6.04
CA SER A 159 -13.96 -11.84 5.49
C SER A 159 -14.26 -13.05 6.38
N LYS A 160 -14.40 -12.83 7.70
CA LYS A 160 -14.74 -13.87 8.69
C LYS A 160 -16.25 -14.11 8.80
N ARG A 161 -17.09 -13.23 8.25
CA ARG A 161 -18.54 -13.33 8.32
C ARG A 161 -19.07 -13.94 7.02
N LYS A 162 -19.67 -15.14 7.11
CA LYS A 162 -20.37 -15.73 5.97
C LYS A 162 -21.69 -15.00 5.74
N LEU A 163 -21.97 -14.62 4.49
CA LEU A 163 -23.32 -14.22 4.10
C LEU A 163 -24.23 -15.43 4.27
N LYS A 164 -25.41 -15.22 4.86
CA LYS A 164 -26.42 -16.28 5.06
C LYS A 164 -27.06 -16.74 3.74
N ASP A 165 -26.80 -16.02 2.66
CA ASP A 165 -27.35 -16.30 1.34
C ASP A 165 -26.30 -17.04 0.51
N GLY A 166 -26.64 -18.23 0.01
CA GLY A 166 -25.76 -19.17 -0.70
C GLY A 166 -25.27 -18.69 -2.08
N SER A 167 -25.10 -17.38 -2.28
CA SER A 167 -24.79 -16.78 -3.58
C SER A 167 -23.29 -16.65 -3.81
N ARG A 168 -22.81 -17.39 -4.83
CA ARG A 168 -21.65 -17.12 -5.71
C ARG A 168 -20.29 -16.85 -5.03
N GLN A 169 -19.34 -17.77 -5.26
CA GLN A 169 -17.91 -17.52 -5.07
C GLN A 169 -17.51 -16.32 -5.95
N ASN A 170 -17.03 -15.23 -5.32
CA ASN A 170 -16.58 -14.03 -6.01
C ASN A 170 -15.05 -13.99 -6.07
N LEU A 171 -14.49 -13.33 -7.11
CA LEU A 171 -13.04 -13.22 -7.35
C LEU A 171 -12.25 -12.63 -6.17
N ALA A 172 -12.86 -11.78 -5.34
CA ALA A 172 -12.22 -11.18 -4.16
C ALA A 172 -12.55 -11.90 -2.83
N SER A 173 -13.38 -12.95 -2.87
CA SER A 173 -13.62 -13.79 -1.70
C SER A 173 -12.46 -14.79 -1.58
N PRO A 174 -11.91 -15.04 -0.38
CA PRO A 174 -11.01 -16.17 -0.20
C PRO A 174 -11.77 -17.43 -0.64
N THR A 175 -11.20 -18.16 -1.59
CA THR A 175 -11.76 -19.41 -2.10
C THR A 175 -12.01 -20.36 -0.93
N PRO A 176 -13.22 -20.93 -0.77
CA PRO A 176 -13.50 -21.88 0.31
C PRO A 176 -13.00 -23.31 0.00
N PHE A 177 -12.05 -23.48 -0.94
CA PHE A 177 -11.36 -24.75 -1.11
C PHE A 177 -10.10 -24.79 -0.22
N GLY A 178 -10.26 -25.34 0.99
CA GLY A 178 -9.15 -25.95 1.72
C GLY A 178 -8.46 -25.17 2.85
N MET A 179 -8.96 -24.02 3.29
CA MET A 179 -8.37 -23.31 4.45
C MET A 179 -9.44 -22.86 5.46
N GLU A 180 -9.97 -23.83 6.21
CA GLU A 180 -10.81 -23.56 7.40
C GLU A 180 -10.03 -22.93 8.56
N ASN A 181 -8.70 -22.82 8.44
CA ASN A 181 -7.80 -22.17 9.40
C ASN A 181 -6.91 -21.12 8.73
N ALA A 182 -7.50 -20.22 7.92
CA ALA A 182 -6.78 -19.07 7.40
C ALA A 182 -6.39 -18.14 8.55
N ALA A 183 -5.16 -18.31 9.05
CA ALA A 183 -4.50 -17.32 9.89
C ALA A 183 -4.61 -15.93 9.23
N ASN A 184 -4.66 -14.87 10.04
CA ASN A 184 -4.81 -13.49 9.59
C ASN A 184 -3.83 -13.09 8.45
N ASP A 185 -2.73 -13.82 8.28
CA ASP A 185 -1.66 -13.59 7.28
C ASP A 185 -1.97 -14.07 5.84
N THR A 186 -3.14 -14.69 5.62
CA THR A 186 -3.53 -15.23 4.30
C THR A 186 -4.45 -14.30 3.49
N ILE A 187 -4.86 -13.16 4.04
CA ILE A 187 -5.76 -12.23 3.36
C ILE A 187 -4.97 -11.42 2.32
N ILE A 188 -5.25 -11.66 1.04
CA ILE A 188 -4.64 -10.95 -0.08
C ILE A 188 -5.44 -9.68 -0.39
N GLY A 189 -4.77 -8.54 -0.52
CA GLY A 189 -5.35 -7.28 -1.01
C GLY A 189 -5.70 -7.34 -2.49
N THR A 190 -6.51 -6.40 -2.99
CA THR A 190 -6.85 -6.32 -4.43
C THR A 190 -5.63 -6.04 -5.32
N GLY A 191 -4.60 -5.39 -4.78
CA GLY A 191 -3.29 -5.21 -5.42
C GLY A 191 -2.39 -6.45 -5.41
N GLY A 192 -2.81 -7.55 -4.76
CA GLY A 192 -2.07 -8.82 -4.73
C GLY A 192 -1.07 -8.98 -3.59
N THR A 193 -1.02 -8.05 -2.62
CA THR A 193 -0.13 -8.12 -1.45
C THR A 193 -0.76 -8.90 -0.29
N ARG A 194 0.07 -9.48 0.59
CA ARG A 194 -0.39 -9.96 1.92
C ARG A 194 -0.74 -8.75 2.77
N LEU A 195 -2.03 -8.53 2.96
CA LEU A 195 -2.56 -7.21 3.32
C LEU A 195 -2.04 -6.70 4.67
N ILE A 196 -2.05 -7.55 5.70
CA ILE A 196 -1.68 -7.13 7.05
C ILE A 196 -0.16 -6.93 7.16
N SER A 197 0.62 -7.89 6.67
CA SER A 197 2.08 -7.83 6.73
C SER A 197 2.59 -6.60 5.96
N PHE A 198 2.05 -6.36 4.76
CA PHE A 198 2.39 -5.18 3.96
C PHE A 198 2.07 -3.87 4.69
N LEU A 199 0.86 -3.70 5.24
CA LEU A 199 0.49 -2.45 5.93
C LEU A 199 1.29 -2.20 7.20
N LYS A 200 1.66 -3.26 7.93
CA LYS A 200 2.52 -3.15 9.11
C LYS A 200 3.93 -2.74 8.71
N GLU A 201 4.51 -3.40 7.71
CA GLU A 201 5.84 -3.06 7.19
C GLU A 201 5.91 -1.61 6.74
N THR A 202 4.95 -1.15 5.92
CA THR A 202 4.88 0.26 5.50
C THR A 202 4.74 1.21 6.69
N GLY A 203 3.99 0.83 7.74
CA GLY A 203 3.87 1.60 8.98
C GLY A 203 5.20 1.73 9.72
N ASP A 204 5.87 0.60 9.94
CA ASP A 204 7.16 0.51 10.63
C ASP A 204 8.26 1.29 9.87
N GLU A 205 8.31 1.19 8.54
CA GLU A 205 9.24 1.95 7.69
C GLU A 205 9.09 3.46 7.89
N THR A 206 7.84 3.97 7.95
CA THR A 206 7.63 5.39 8.24
C THR A 206 7.94 5.80 9.67
N PHE A 207 7.68 4.93 10.65
CA PHE A 207 8.12 5.20 12.01
C PHE A 207 9.65 5.27 12.11
N ASN A 208 10.36 4.40 11.38
CA ASN A 208 11.81 4.40 11.34
C ASN A 208 12.39 5.66 10.70
N ALA A 209 11.66 6.36 9.82
CA ALA A 209 12.12 7.62 9.23
C ALA A 209 12.30 8.75 10.26
N MET A 210 11.72 8.63 11.46
CA MET A 210 11.96 9.55 12.58
C MET A 210 13.27 9.28 13.33
N LYS A 211 13.89 8.10 13.14
CA LYS A 211 15.13 7.75 13.82
C LYS A 211 16.29 8.40 13.10
N LEU A 212 17.20 9.00 13.88
CA LEU A 212 18.52 9.35 13.37
C LEU A 212 19.19 8.05 12.95
N ASP A 213 19.79 8.07 11.76
CA ASP A 213 20.64 6.96 11.36
C ASP A 213 21.79 6.96 12.37
N ASN A 214 21.82 5.95 13.25
CA ASN A 214 22.97 5.70 14.13
C ASN A 214 24.11 5.15 13.25
N SER A 215 24.58 5.95 12.30
CA SER A 215 25.84 5.71 11.61
C SER A 215 26.96 6.26 12.48
N GLU A 216 27.24 5.58 13.60
CA GLU A 216 28.55 5.65 14.23
C GLU A 216 29.13 4.23 14.37
N SER A 217 30.21 4.04 13.60
CA SER A 217 31.35 3.17 13.90
C SER A 217 31.17 1.65 13.82
N GLN A 218 31.37 1.09 12.61
CA GLN A 218 32.49 0.18 12.31
C GLN A 218 32.62 -0.11 10.82
#